data_AF-A0A453LTP5-F1
#
_entry.id   AF-A0A453LTP5-F1
#
_cell.length_a   1.000
_cell.length_b   1.000
_cell.length_c   1.000
_cell.angle_alpha   90.00
_cell.angle_beta   90.00
_cell.angle_gamma   90.00
#
_symmetry.space_group_name_H-M   'P 1'
#
loop_
_entity.id
_entity.type
_entity.pdbx_description
1 polymer ?
#
loop_
_entity_poly.entity_id
_entity_poly.type
_entity_poly.pdbx_seq_one_letter_code
_entity_poly.pdbx_strand_id
1 'polypeptide(L)'
;MHLEKVQPVDHLRTYLVGANKKASTVGHFKDSANLSKVEDGHMDRSIGVKKPRYSADEGPSLTELSGYNAKRHEFDPEYDNDAEQALAEMEFKETDSETDRELKLRVLRIYLSRLDERKRRKEFILERNLLYPNPLEKDLTNEDKEVYHRYKVFMRFLSKEEHEALVRSVIEERKIRRRIQELQECRSAGCRTLAEAKIHIEQKRRKEYEANALKAKESGQLISNSKSGHKTNRPMKLETDGSLDLKKGSAILDAGGRDSPKTTGPTSAKQWDDWDIVGLPGAELLSSSEKLLCCQNRLLPSHYLRMQEVLMQEMFKGNVVKKEDAHVLFKVDPAKVDTVYDMVMKKLGNNEEAPMV
;
A
#
# COMPACT_ATOMS: atom_id res chain seq x y z
N MET A 1 -16.31 58.93 -31.27
CA MET A 1 -17.37 57.90 -31.24
C MET A 1 -17.00 56.86 -30.17
N HIS A 2 -17.93 55.98 -29.81
CA HIS A 2 -17.87 55.11 -28.62
C HIS A 2 -16.53 54.40 -28.35
N LEU A 3 -16.06 54.49 -27.11
CA LEU A 3 -15.32 53.40 -26.48
C LEU A 3 -16.36 52.39 -25.99
N GLU A 4 -16.14 51.10 -26.24
CA GLU A 4 -16.94 50.03 -25.65
C GLU A 4 -16.18 49.42 -24.46
N LYS A 5 -16.80 49.46 -23.27
CA LYS A 5 -16.29 48.80 -22.06
C LYS A 5 -17.04 47.48 -21.90
N VAL A 6 -16.32 46.37 -21.77
CA VAL A 6 -16.90 45.10 -21.30
C VAL A 6 -16.55 44.92 -19.83
N GLN A 7 -17.57 44.63 -19.03
CA GLN A 7 -17.52 44.31 -17.59
C GLN A 7 -18.21 42.95 -17.38
N PRO A 8 -17.95 42.24 -16.27
CA PRO A 8 -18.28 40.82 -16.15
C PRO A 8 -19.78 40.55 -15.97
N VAL A 9 -20.18 39.29 -16.21
CA VAL A 9 -21.55 38.80 -16.04
C VAL A 9 -21.62 37.91 -14.80
N ASP A 10 -22.25 38.41 -13.74
CA ASP A 10 -22.65 37.60 -12.59
C ASP A 10 -23.87 36.74 -12.91
N HIS A 11 -23.87 35.50 -12.42
CA HIS A 11 -25.01 34.57 -12.53
C HIS A 11 -25.41 34.00 -11.15
N LEU A 12 -26.10 34.81 -10.36
CA LEU A 12 -27.02 34.29 -9.35
C LEU A 12 -28.10 33.42 -10.04
N ARG A 13 -28.38 32.23 -9.49
CA ARG A 13 -29.57 31.46 -9.87
C ARG A 13 -30.45 31.17 -8.65
N THR A 14 -31.66 31.71 -8.68
CA THR A 14 -32.62 31.74 -7.58
C THR A 14 -33.24 30.36 -7.28
N TYR A 15 -33.55 30.12 -6.01
CA TYR A 15 -34.40 29.01 -5.57
C TYR A 15 -35.81 29.09 -6.18
N LEU A 16 -36.40 27.94 -6.49
CA LEU A 16 -37.86 27.80 -6.66
C LEU A 16 -38.35 26.54 -5.93
N VAL A 17 -39.31 26.74 -5.02
CA VAL A 17 -40.11 25.69 -4.39
C VAL A 17 -41.46 25.64 -5.11
N GLY A 18 -41.91 24.44 -5.50
CA GLY A 18 -43.19 24.25 -6.19
C GLY A 18 -43.76 22.86 -5.95
N ALA A 19 -44.57 22.72 -4.90
CA ALA A 19 -45.28 21.48 -4.59
C ALA A 19 -46.66 21.45 -5.27
N ASN A 20 -47.13 20.27 -5.68
CA ASN A 20 -48.57 20.05 -5.85
C ASN A 20 -48.99 18.61 -5.57
N LYS A 21 -50.28 18.40 -5.27
CA LYS A 21 -50.83 17.21 -4.59
C LYS A 21 -51.83 16.42 -5.45
N LYS A 22 -51.90 15.10 -5.23
CA LYS A 22 -53.11 14.25 -4.93
C LYS A 22 -52.68 12.76 -5.01
N ALA A 23 -52.90 11.89 -4.02
CA ALA A 23 -54.13 11.42 -3.33
C ALA A 23 -54.94 10.41 -4.17
N SER A 24 -55.61 9.39 -3.62
CA SER A 24 -55.72 8.87 -2.23
C SER A 24 -55.27 7.37 -2.18
N THR A 25 -55.73 6.35 -1.41
CA THR A 25 -56.78 6.09 -0.40
C THR A 25 -56.46 4.70 0.25
N VAL A 26 -56.93 4.22 1.42
CA VAL A 26 -57.40 4.73 2.75
C VAL A 26 -57.51 3.49 3.68
N GLY A 27 -57.25 3.60 4.99
CA GLY A 27 -57.43 2.49 5.97
C GLY A 27 -56.65 2.68 7.29
N HIS A 28 -57.13 3.39 8.33
CA HIS A 28 -58.21 3.04 9.30
C HIS A 28 -57.96 1.72 10.06
N PHE A 29 -58.08 1.60 11.39
CA PHE A 29 -58.42 2.49 12.54
C PHE A 29 -57.47 2.10 13.73
N LYS A 30 -57.51 2.58 15.00
CA LYS A 30 -58.53 3.29 15.80
C LYS A 30 -57.89 4.07 16.98
N ASP A 31 -58.64 5.03 17.50
CA ASP A 31 -58.33 5.89 18.65
C ASP A 31 -58.56 5.21 20.02
N SER A 32 -57.90 5.71 21.06
CA SER A 32 -58.60 6.45 22.14
C SER A 32 -57.59 7.23 23.01
N ALA A 33 -58.06 8.12 23.89
CA ALA A 33 -57.27 9.19 24.51
C ALA A 33 -57.47 9.34 26.04
N ASN A 34 -56.74 10.34 26.58
CA ASN A 34 -56.90 11.07 27.85
C ASN A 34 -55.92 10.72 29.01
N LEU A 35 -55.61 11.61 29.98
CA LEU A 35 -55.42 13.09 30.05
C LEU A 35 -55.25 13.49 31.54
N SER A 36 -54.03 13.64 32.09
CA SER A 36 -53.81 14.43 33.34
C SER A 36 -52.33 14.65 33.75
N LYS A 37 -51.80 15.82 33.36
CA LYS A 37 -51.22 16.91 34.18
C LYS A 37 -50.56 16.63 35.57
N VAL A 38 -49.58 17.50 35.89
CA VAL A 38 -48.97 17.89 37.21
C VAL A 38 -47.49 17.47 37.38
N GLU A 39 -46.76 18.24 38.19
CA GLU A 39 -45.31 18.48 38.13
C GLU A 39 -44.50 17.86 39.28
N ASP A 40 -43.17 17.82 39.03
CA ASP A 40 -42.03 17.77 39.97
C ASP A 40 -41.82 16.51 40.85
N GLY A 41 -40.55 16.25 41.16
CA GLY A 41 -40.05 15.02 41.77
C GLY A 41 -38.53 14.92 41.77
N HIS A 42 -37.82 15.99 42.16
CA HIS A 42 -36.37 16.00 42.33
C HIS A 42 -35.86 14.86 43.24
N MET A 43 -35.09 13.91 42.69
CA MET A 43 -34.04 13.19 43.42
C MET A 43 -32.88 12.81 42.50
N ASP A 44 -31.67 13.14 42.94
CA ASP A 44 -30.41 12.79 42.28
C ASP A 44 -30.04 11.30 42.50
N ARG A 45 -29.55 10.64 41.45
CA ARG A 45 -28.77 9.40 41.60
C ARG A 45 -27.93 9.08 40.35
N SER A 46 -26.62 9.27 40.47
CA SER A 46 -25.62 8.89 39.47
C SER A 46 -25.69 7.43 39.04
N ILE A 47 -25.85 7.17 37.74
CA ILE A 47 -25.62 5.86 37.12
C ILE A 47 -24.38 5.95 36.23
N GLY A 48 -23.30 5.30 36.65
CA GLY A 48 -22.03 5.29 35.92
C GLY A 48 -22.14 4.52 34.60
N VAL A 49 -22.25 5.24 33.48
CA VAL A 49 -22.22 4.67 32.13
C VAL A 49 -20.84 4.03 31.90
N LYS A 50 -20.79 2.70 31.90
CA LYS A 50 -19.60 1.95 31.49
C LYS A 50 -19.31 2.25 30.03
N LYS A 51 -18.21 2.95 29.74
CA LYS A 51 -17.73 3.16 28.36
C LYS A 51 -17.62 1.80 27.64
N PRO A 52 -18.02 1.69 26.36
CA PRO A 52 -17.74 0.51 25.57
C PRO A 52 -16.25 0.18 25.62
N ARG A 53 -15.91 -1.11 25.82
CA ARG A 53 -14.52 -1.55 25.68
C ARG A 53 -14.18 -1.58 24.20
N TYR A 54 -13.25 -0.72 23.79
CA TYR A 54 -12.60 -0.84 22.49
C TYR A 54 -11.92 -2.21 22.38
N SER A 55 -12.09 -2.87 21.24
CA SER A 55 -11.42 -4.12 20.90
C SER A 55 -9.94 -3.84 20.63
N ALA A 56 -9.06 -4.34 21.50
CA ALA A 56 -7.63 -4.02 21.52
C ALA A 56 -6.81 -4.81 20.48
N ASP A 57 -7.27 -4.80 19.22
CA ASP A 57 -6.64 -5.55 18.09
C ASP A 57 -6.59 -4.74 16.78
N GLU A 58 -7.13 -3.52 16.74
CA GLU A 58 -6.79 -2.53 15.71
C GLU A 58 -5.81 -1.52 16.30
N GLY A 59 -4.72 -1.24 15.57
CA GLY A 59 -3.79 -0.15 15.90
C GLY A 59 -4.44 1.23 15.75
N PRO A 60 -3.78 2.30 16.21
CA PRO A 60 -4.31 3.67 16.09
C PRO A 60 -4.70 3.96 14.63
N SER A 61 -5.90 4.49 14.44
CA SER A 61 -6.47 4.66 13.11
C SER A 61 -5.68 5.67 12.28
N LEU A 62 -5.78 5.60 10.95
CA LEU A 62 -5.09 6.54 10.07
C LEU A 62 -5.47 8.00 10.35
N THR A 63 -6.70 8.25 10.80
CA THR A 63 -7.13 9.59 11.25
C THR A 63 -6.38 10.02 12.52
N GLU A 64 -6.29 9.16 13.54
CA GLU A 64 -5.56 9.46 14.78
C GLU A 64 -4.05 9.63 14.54
N LEU A 65 -3.46 8.81 13.67
CA LEU A 65 -2.06 8.93 13.26
C LEU A 65 -1.76 10.18 12.41
N SER A 66 -2.77 10.74 11.74
CA SER A 66 -2.60 11.91 10.85
C SER A 66 -2.65 13.26 11.57
N GLY A 67 -3.04 13.31 12.86
CA GLY A 67 -3.26 14.58 13.57
C GLY A 67 -4.44 15.41 13.01
N TYR A 68 -5.34 14.82 12.23
CA TYR A 68 -6.43 15.57 11.59
C TYR A 68 -7.55 15.95 12.56
N ASN A 69 -7.76 17.26 12.75
CA ASN A 69 -8.82 17.78 13.59
C ASN A 69 -10.09 18.02 12.77
N ALA A 70 -10.97 17.02 12.73
CA ALA A 70 -12.23 17.05 12.00
C ALA A 70 -13.21 18.17 12.43
N LYS A 71 -13.01 18.84 13.58
CA LYS A 71 -13.80 20.01 13.98
C LYS A 71 -13.24 21.34 13.48
N ARG A 72 -11.94 21.40 13.15
CA ARG A 72 -11.24 22.59 12.66
C ARG A 72 -10.87 22.51 11.17
N HIS A 73 -11.00 21.34 10.53
CA HIS A 73 -10.62 21.09 9.14
C HIS A 73 -9.14 21.41 8.85
N GLU A 74 -8.28 20.98 9.76
CA GLU A 74 -6.83 21.21 9.75
C GLU A 74 -6.07 19.94 10.16
N PHE A 75 -4.76 19.93 9.92
CA PHE A 75 -3.84 18.92 10.43
C PHE A 75 -2.96 19.55 11.51
N ASP A 76 -2.61 18.77 12.52
CA ASP A 76 -1.67 19.16 13.58
C ASP A 76 -0.57 18.09 13.69
N PRO A 77 0.65 18.33 13.16
CA PRO A 77 1.11 19.52 12.44
C PRO A 77 0.57 19.63 11.00
N GLU A 78 0.53 20.84 10.43
CA GLU A 78 0.24 21.02 9.00
C GLU A 78 1.43 20.61 8.10
N TYR A 79 1.16 20.35 6.81
CA TYR A 79 2.22 20.14 5.84
C TYR A 79 3.10 21.40 5.73
N ASP A 80 4.42 21.23 5.86
CA ASP A 80 5.41 22.31 5.76
C ASP A 80 5.16 23.43 6.80
N ASN A 81 4.95 23.00 8.05
CA ASN A 81 4.67 23.81 9.25
C ASN A 81 5.70 24.93 9.53
N ASP A 82 6.94 24.77 9.06
CA ASP A 82 8.03 25.70 9.35
C ASP A 82 8.20 26.77 8.26
N ALA A 83 7.25 26.88 7.33
CA ALA A 83 7.29 27.87 6.24
C ALA A 83 7.22 29.32 6.76
N GLU A 84 6.49 29.52 7.85
CA GLU A 84 6.30 30.77 8.57
C GLU A 84 7.58 31.24 9.28
N GLN A 85 8.49 30.33 9.65
CA GLN A 85 9.73 30.67 10.36
C GLN A 85 10.65 31.58 9.52
N ALA A 86 10.62 31.45 8.19
CA ALA A 86 11.36 32.31 7.27
C ALA A 86 10.78 33.74 7.15
N LEU A 87 9.61 34.01 7.74
CA LEU A 87 8.98 35.32 7.82
C LEU A 87 8.92 35.89 9.24
N ALA A 88 9.20 35.10 10.27
CA ALA A 88 9.04 35.49 11.67
C ALA A 88 9.83 36.75 12.07
N GLU A 89 10.99 36.98 11.44
CA GLU A 89 11.86 38.14 11.65
C GLU A 89 11.81 39.16 10.48
N MET A 90 10.87 38.99 9.53
CA MET A 90 10.82 39.80 8.31
C MET A 90 10.01 41.10 8.49
N GLU A 91 10.72 42.19 8.80
CA GLU A 91 10.18 43.56 8.83
C GLU A 91 10.59 44.37 7.59
N PHE A 92 9.71 45.28 7.14
CA PHE A 92 10.02 46.30 6.12
C PHE A 92 10.31 47.63 6.80
N LYS A 93 11.47 48.23 6.50
CA LYS A 93 11.92 49.51 7.07
C LYS A 93 11.80 50.63 6.05
N GLU A 94 11.69 51.87 6.52
CA GLU A 94 11.78 53.04 5.64
C GLU A 94 13.20 53.20 5.05
N THR A 95 14.21 52.69 5.74
CA THR A 95 15.62 52.66 5.32
C THR A 95 16.01 51.46 4.46
N ASP A 96 15.09 50.54 4.14
CA ASP A 96 15.40 49.40 3.25
C ASP A 96 15.73 49.90 1.84
N SER A 97 16.80 49.37 1.23
CA SER A 97 17.08 49.60 -0.20
C SER A 97 15.98 48.99 -1.09
N GLU A 98 15.86 49.46 -2.33
CA GLU A 98 14.93 48.87 -3.31
C GLU A 98 15.20 47.36 -3.50
N THR A 99 16.47 46.96 -3.49
CA THR A 99 16.91 45.56 -3.51
C THR A 99 16.50 44.75 -2.26
N ASP A 100 16.55 45.34 -1.06
CA ASP A 100 16.05 44.68 0.15
C ASP A 100 14.53 44.49 0.09
N ARG A 101 13.80 45.49 -0.42
CA ARG A 101 12.35 45.42 -0.62
C ARG A 101 11.99 44.34 -1.64
N GLU A 102 12.69 44.27 -2.78
CA GLU A 102 12.47 43.22 -3.77
C GLU A 102 12.77 41.83 -3.20
N LEU A 103 13.87 41.66 -2.45
CA LEU A 103 14.21 40.38 -1.82
C LEU A 103 13.11 39.92 -0.84
N LYS A 104 12.64 40.81 0.05
CA LYS A 104 11.55 40.52 0.99
C LYS A 104 10.24 40.18 0.25
N LEU A 105 9.90 40.92 -0.81
CA LEU A 105 8.76 40.61 -1.68
C LEU A 105 8.94 39.25 -2.40
N ARG A 106 10.16 38.85 -2.76
CA ARG A 106 10.44 37.54 -3.35
C ARG A 106 10.25 36.40 -2.34
N VAL A 107 10.68 36.58 -1.09
CA VAL A 107 10.43 35.59 -0.02
C VAL A 107 8.93 35.45 0.27
N LEU A 108 8.18 36.56 0.32
CA LEU A 108 6.72 36.51 0.45
C LEU A 108 6.03 35.74 -0.69
N ARG A 109 6.49 35.90 -1.94
CA ARG A 109 5.98 35.09 -3.08
C ARG A 109 6.30 33.60 -2.93
N ILE A 110 7.46 33.25 -2.38
CA ILE A 110 7.83 31.85 -2.09
C ILE A 110 6.94 31.27 -0.99
N TYR A 111 6.68 32.04 0.08
CA TYR A 111 5.77 31.65 1.16
C TYR A 111 4.33 31.42 0.66
N LEU A 112 3.79 32.31 -0.17
CA LEU A 112 2.47 32.11 -0.79
C LEU A 112 2.41 30.80 -1.59
N SER A 113 3.46 30.48 -2.37
CA SER A 113 3.53 29.21 -3.09
C SER A 113 3.62 27.98 -2.17
N ARG A 114 4.11 28.12 -0.93
CA ARG A 114 4.10 27.04 0.08
C ARG A 114 2.72 26.88 0.69
N LEU A 115 2.00 27.98 0.97
CA LEU A 115 0.60 27.96 1.41
C LEU A 115 -0.33 27.32 0.36
N ASP A 116 -0.17 27.68 -0.92
CA ASP A 116 -0.98 27.10 -2.01
C ASP A 116 -0.80 25.58 -2.12
N GLU A 117 0.44 25.09 -1.99
CA GLU A 117 0.72 23.65 -2.03
C GLU A 117 0.30 22.93 -0.74
N ARG A 118 0.40 23.58 0.43
CA ARG A 118 -0.17 23.09 1.71
C ARG A 118 -1.69 22.93 1.60
N LYS A 119 -2.37 23.95 1.08
CA LYS A 119 -3.81 23.93 0.80
C LYS A 119 -4.16 22.81 -0.18
N ARG A 120 -3.48 22.74 -1.32
CA ARG A 120 -3.67 21.70 -2.35
C ARG A 120 -3.52 20.28 -1.79
N ARG A 121 -2.51 20.03 -0.94
CA ARG A 121 -2.34 18.72 -0.26
C ARG A 121 -3.48 18.43 0.70
N LYS A 122 -3.92 19.41 1.51
CA LYS A 122 -5.08 19.27 2.42
C LYS A 122 -6.35 18.95 1.64
N GLU A 123 -6.66 19.71 0.60
CA GLU A 123 -7.83 19.49 -0.26
C GLU A 123 -7.80 18.12 -0.95
N PHE A 124 -6.65 17.71 -1.51
CA PHE A 124 -6.47 16.41 -2.16
C PHE A 124 -6.78 15.22 -1.25
N ILE A 125 -6.34 15.28 0.02
CA ILE A 125 -6.57 14.25 1.04
C ILE A 125 -8.06 14.16 1.42
N LEU A 126 -8.70 15.31 1.61
CA LEU A 126 -10.10 15.40 2.06
C LEU A 126 -11.10 15.07 0.96
N GLU A 127 -10.93 15.59 -0.26
CA GLU A 127 -11.75 15.29 -1.45
C GLU A 127 -11.87 13.76 -1.65
N ARG A 128 -10.74 13.07 -1.59
CA ARG A 128 -10.62 11.62 -1.81
C ARG A 128 -10.83 10.79 -0.53
N ASN A 129 -11.23 11.40 0.59
CA ASN A 129 -11.51 10.75 1.89
C ASN A 129 -10.35 9.88 2.44
N LEU A 130 -9.09 10.21 2.14
CA LEU A 130 -7.94 9.31 2.35
C LEU A 130 -7.57 9.05 3.82
N LEU A 131 -8.25 9.70 4.77
CA LEU A 131 -8.09 9.50 6.22
C LEU A 131 -8.84 8.29 6.76
N TYR A 132 -9.80 7.77 5.99
CA TYR A 132 -10.71 6.69 6.38
C TYR A 132 -10.62 5.52 5.40
N PRO A 133 -10.84 4.26 5.83
CA PRO A 133 -10.90 3.12 4.92
C PRO A 133 -11.99 3.32 3.85
N ASN A 134 -11.59 3.43 2.58
CA ASN A 134 -12.52 3.70 1.48
C ASN A 134 -13.62 2.62 1.45
N PRO A 135 -14.92 2.97 1.44
CA PRO A 135 -16.02 2.02 1.31
C PRO A 135 -15.83 1.03 0.15
N LEU A 136 -15.31 1.49 -0.99
CA LEU A 136 -15.01 0.64 -2.15
C LEU A 136 -14.03 -0.49 -1.79
N GLU A 137 -13.01 -0.22 -0.97
CA GLU A 137 -12.05 -1.24 -0.53
C GLU A 137 -12.69 -2.33 0.35
N LYS A 138 -13.88 -2.13 0.92
CA LYS A 138 -14.57 -3.15 1.72
C LYS A 138 -15.21 -4.23 0.85
N ASP A 139 -15.81 -3.83 -0.27
CA ASP A 139 -16.55 -4.70 -1.18
C ASP A 139 -15.62 -5.45 -2.18
N LEU A 140 -14.36 -5.03 -2.31
CA LEU A 140 -13.39 -5.67 -3.20
C LEU A 140 -12.79 -6.96 -2.63
N THR A 141 -12.60 -7.95 -3.52
CA THR A 141 -11.82 -9.16 -3.22
C THR A 141 -10.35 -8.80 -2.95
N ASN A 142 -9.58 -9.69 -2.32
CA ASN A 142 -8.15 -9.44 -2.07
C ASN A 142 -7.34 -9.27 -3.36
N GLU A 143 -7.74 -9.95 -4.45
CA GLU A 143 -7.15 -9.75 -5.78
C GLU A 143 -7.49 -8.37 -6.38
N ASP A 144 -8.71 -7.88 -6.17
CA ASP A 144 -9.15 -6.59 -6.71
C ASP A 144 -8.62 -5.40 -5.87
N LYS A 145 -8.48 -5.59 -4.54
CA LYS A 145 -7.76 -4.67 -3.65
C LYS A 145 -6.32 -4.45 -4.10
N GLU A 146 -5.65 -5.50 -4.57
CA GLU A 146 -4.27 -5.46 -5.07
C GLU A 146 -4.18 -4.71 -6.43
N VAL A 147 -5.22 -4.74 -7.26
CA VAL A 147 -5.36 -3.87 -8.44
C VAL A 147 -5.56 -2.41 -8.02
N TYR A 148 -6.55 -2.15 -7.16
CA TYR A 148 -6.85 -0.80 -6.67
C TYR A 148 -5.63 -0.16 -5.99
N HIS A 149 -4.84 -0.91 -5.20
CA HIS A 149 -3.60 -0.44 -4.59
C HIS A 149 -2.52 -0.08 -5.63
N ARG A 150 -2.29 -0.94 -6.64
CA ARG A 150 -1.37 -0.62 -7.75
C ARG A 150 -1.79 0.64 -8.51
N TYR A 151 -3.09 0.90 -8.62
CA TYR A 151 -3.64 2.08 -9.29
C TYR A 151 -3.73 3.34 -8.41
N LYS A 152 -3.39 3.30 -7.11
CA LYS A 152 -3.35 4.51 -6.24
C LYS A 152 -2.40 5.58 -6.80
N VAL A 153 -1.37 5.21 -7.57
CA VAL A 153 -0.44 6.14 -8.23
C VAL A 153 -1.12 7.14 -9.19
N PHE A 154 -2.26 6.76 -9.80
CA PHE A 154 -2.97 7.61 -10.76
C PHE A 154 -3.85 8.67 -10.10
N MET A 155 -4.13 8.57 -8.79
CA MET A 155 -4.95 9.54 -8.04
C MET A 155 -4.45 10.98 -8.15
N ARG A 156 -3.13 11.18 -8.34
CA ARG A 156 -2.50 12.50 -8.48
C ARG A 156 -2.86 13.22 -9.79
N PHE A 157 -3.29 12.48 -10.80
CA PHE A 157 -3.47 12.96 -12.18
C PHE A 157 -4.94 12.97 -12.64
N LEU A 158 -5.85 12.46 -11.82
CA LEU A 158 -7.26 12.26 -12.15
C LEU A 158 -8.16 12.90 -11.07
N SER A 159 -9.38 13.28 -11.46
CA SER A 159 -10.46 13.50 -10.49
C SER A 159 -10.69 12.22 -9.66
N LYS A 160 -11.32 12.37 -8.50
CA LYS A 160 -11.77 11.23 -7.70
C LYS A 160 -12.66 10.28 -8.51
N GLU A 161 -13.64 10.83 -9.22
CA GLU A 161 -14.63 10.12 -10.02
C GLU A 161 -13.98 9.40 -11.20
N GLU A 162 -13.03 10.06 -11.88
CA GLU A 162 -12.22 9.49 -12.96
C GLU A 162 -11.34 8.33 -12.47
N HIS A 163 -10.70 8.47 -11.30
CA HIS A 163 -9.90 7.41 -10.69
C HIS A 163 -10.76 6.21 -10.29
N GLU A 164 -11.89 6.45 -9.62
CA GLU A 164 -12.85 5.40 -9.27
C GLU A 164 -13.44 4.72 -10.52
N ALA A 165 -13.69 5.46 -11.61
CA ALA A 165 -14.13 4.90 -12.88
C ALA A 165 -13.05 4.01 -13.52
N LEU A 166 -11.80 4.50 -13.63
CA LEU A 166 -10.65 3.76 -14.16
C LEU A 166 -10.45 2.43 -13.42
N VAL A 167 -10.42 2.46 -12.09
CA VAL A 167 -10.15 1.24 -11.30
C VAL A 167 -11.30 0.24 -11.41
N ARG A 168 -12.56 0.69 -11.42
CA ARG A 168 -13.72 -0.19 -11.71
C ARG A 168 -13.59 -0.83 -13.09
N SER A 169 -13.26 -0.06 -14.13
CA SER A 169 -13.08 -0.58 -15.49
C SER A 169 -12.00 -1.66 -15.59
N VAL A 170 -10.83 -1.45 -14.94
CA VAL A 170 -9.73 -2.43 -14.95
C VAL A 170 -10.07 -3.70 -14.16
N ILE A 171 -10.81 -3.58 -13.06
CA ILE A 171 -11.29 -4.71 -12.27
C ILE A 171 -12.30 -5.54 -13.07
N GLU A 172 -13.28 -4.91 -13.73
CA GLU A 172 -14.24 -5.63 -14.58
C GLU A 172 -13.57 -6.21 -15.83
N GLU A 173 -12.58 -5.54 -16.42
CA GLU A 173 -11.78 -6.12 -17.50
C GLU A 173 -11.04 -7.38 -17.03
N ARG A 174 -10.39 -7.36 -15.85
CA ARG A 174 -9.73 -8.55 -15.28
C ARG A 174 -10.72 -9.70 -15.07
N LYS A 175 -11.93 -9.42 -14.60
CA LYS A 175 -13.01 -10.43 -14.43
C LYS A 175 -13.45 -11.00 -15.77
N ILE A 176 -13.67 -10.15 -16.79
CA ILE A 176 -14.05 -10.58 -18.14
C ILE A 176 -12.95 -11.43 -18.80
N ARG A 177 -11.68 -10.99 -18.73
CA ARG A 177 -10.51 -11.75 -19.23
C ARG A 177 -10.41 -13.13 -18.57
N ARG A 178 -10.51 -13.19 -17.22
CA ARG A 178 -10.54 -14.47 -16.46
C ARG A 178 -11.69 -15.36 -16.92
N ARG A 179 -12.89 -14.79 -17.10
CA ARG A 179 -14.08 -15.54 -17.52
C ARG A 179 -13.98 -16.07 -18.95
N ILE A 180 -13.32 -15.34 -19.86
CA ILE A 180 -13.02 -15.82 -21.21
C ILE A 180 -12.06 -17.02 -21.14
N GLN A 181 -11.01 -16.95 -20.32
CA GLN A 181 -10.08 -18.07 -20.11
C GLN A 181 -10.80 -19.32 -19.55
N GLU A 182 -11.61 -19.18 -18.49
CA GLU A 182 -12.41 -20.30 -17.95
C GLU A 182 -13.28 -20.99 -19.00
N LEU A 183 -13.90 -20.20 -19.90
CA LEU A 183 -14.73 -20.73 -20.97
C LEU A 183 -13.91 -21.37 -22.11
N GLN A 184 -12.69 -20.90 -22.36
CA GLN A 184 -11.74 -21.54 -23.28
C GLN A 184 -11.23 -22.87 -22.70
N GLU A 185 -10.87 -22.92 -21.42
CA GLU A 185 -10.49 -24.14 -20.70
C GLU A 185 -11.63 -25.19 -20.78
N CYS A 186 -12.88 -24.80 -20.49
CA CYS A 186 -14.04 -25.67 -20.65
C CYS A 186 -14.21 -26.20 -22.08
N ARG A 187 -13.98 -25.39 -23.11
CA ARG A 187 -14.03 -25.86 -24.51
C ARG A 187 -12.92 -26.87 -24.80
N SER A 188 -11.70 -26.67 -24.31
CA SER A 188 -10.61 -27.65 -24.44
C SER A 188 -10.86 -28.94 -23.66
N ALA A 189 -11.57 -28.87 -22.53
CA ALA A 189 -12.06 -30.02 -21.76
C ALA A 189 -13.26 -30.74 -22.42
N GLY A 190 -13.70 -30.28 -23.61
CA GLY A 190 -14.76 -30.91 -24.38
C GLY A 190 -16.19 -30.44 -24.07
N CYS A 191 -16.39 -29.46 -23.17
CA CYS A 191 -17.71 -28.89 -22.92
C CYS A 191 -18.23 -28.14 -24.16
N ARG A 192 -19.39 -28.54 -24.66
CA ARG A 192 -20.08 -27.96 -25.82
C ARG A 192 -21.24 -27.04 -25.43
N THR A 193 -21.83 -27.21 -24.25
CA THR A 193 -22.89 -26.32 -23.74
C THR A 193 -22.48 -25.49 -22.53
N LEU A 194 -23.19 -24.37 -22.29
CA LEU A 194 -23.03 -23.56 -21.09
C LEU A 194 -23.47 -24.28 -19.80
N ALA A 195 -24.29 -25.33 -19.91
CA ALA A 195 -24.67 -26.17 -18.76
C ALA A 195 -23.49 -27.07 -18.34
N GLU A 196 -22.87 -27.78 -19.30
CA GLU A 196 -21.65 -28.56 -19.08
C GLU A 196 -20.52 -27.68 -18.52
N ALA A 197 -20.30 -26.49 -19.09
CA ALA A 197 -19.25 -25.57 -18.63
C ALA A 197 -19.47 -25.12 -17.17
N LYS A 198 -20.72 -24.86 -16.75
CA LYS A 198 -21.04 -24.56 -15.34
C LYS A 198 -20.73 -25.75 -14.41
N ILE A 199 -21.12 -26.96 -14.81
CA ILE A 199 -20.87 -28.19 -14.04
C ILE A 199 -19.37 -28.47 -13.93
N HIS A 200 -18.63 -28.34 -15.03
CA HIS A 200 -17.18 -28.55 -15.08
C HIS A 200 -16.42 -27.55 -14.18
N ILE A 201 -16.79 -26.27 -14.20
CA ILE A 201 -16.17 -25.25 -13.34
C ILE A 201 -16.45 -25.53 -11.86
N GLU A 202 -17.67 -25.89 -11.48
CA GLU A 202 -17.97 -26.23 -10.08
C GLU A 202 -17.28 -27.54 -9.62
N GLN A 203 -17.13 -28.53 -10.51
CA GLN A 203 -16.33 -29.72 -10.24
C GLN A 203 -14.83 -29.41 -10.10
N LYS A 204 -14.28 -28.52 -10.93
CA LYS A 204 -12.89 -28.02 -10.82
C LYS A 204 -12.68 -27.32 -9.48
N ARG A 205 -13.54 -26.34 -9.16
CA ARG A 205 -13.53 -25.56 -7.91
C ARG A 205 -13.64 -26.44 -6.66
N ARG A 206 -14.48 -27.49 -6.71
CA ARG A 206 -14.60 -28.47 -5.61
C ARG A 206 -13.31 -29.25 -5.39
N LYS A 207 -12.71 -29.80 -6.46
CA LYS A 207 -11.43 -30.52 -6.38
C LYS A 207 -10.30 -29.64 -5.86
N GLU A 208 -10.26 -28.37 -6.29
CA GLU A 208 -9.29 -27.38 -5.81
C GLU A 208 -9.47 -27.10 -4.30
N TYR A 209 -10.71 -26.92 -3.84
CA TYR A 209 -11.01 -26.73 -2.41
C TYR A 209 -10.64 -27.96 -1.56
N GLU A 210 -10.98 -29.17 -2.02
CA GLU A 210 -10.63 -30.43 -1.36
C GLU A 210 -9.11 -30.61 -1.28
N ALA A 211 -8.38 -30.36 -2.37
CA ALA A 211 -6.92 -30.42 -2.41
C ALA A 211 -6.26 -29.39 -1.47
N ASN A 212 -6.79 -28.17 -1.40
CA ASN A 212 -6.26 -27.12 -0.52
C ASN A 212 -6.57 -27.44 0.97
N ALA A 213 -7.74 -28.00 1.26
CA ALA A 213 -8.09 -28.45 2.61
C ALA A 213 -7.26 -29.66 3.09
N LEU A 214 -6.77 -30.51 2.17
CA LEU A 214 -5.80 -31.56 2.49
C LEU A 214 -4.42 -30.98 2.82
N LYS A 215 -3.90 -30.08 1.98
CA LYS A 215 -2.62 -29.39 2.23
C LYS A 215 -2.60 -28.64 3.57
N ALA A 216 -3.69 -27.97 3.92
CA ALA A 216 -3.82 -27.27 5.20
C ALA A 216 -3.73 -28.22 6.42
N LYS A 217 -4.30 -29.43 6.32
CA LYS A 217 -4.21 -30.46 7.37
C LYS A 217 -2.79 -31.02 7.49
N GLU A 218 -2.15 -31.31 6.35
CA GLU A 218 -0.77 -31.76 6.27
C GLU A 218 0.21 -30.74 6.91
N SER A 219 0.07 -29.45 6.59
CA SER A 219 0.87 -28.39 7.22
C SER A 219 0.63 -28.24 8.72
N GLY A 220 -0.58 -28.53 9.20
CA GLY A 220 -0.89 -28.51 10.64
C GLY A 220 -0.32 -29.72 11.40
N GLN A 221 -0.24 -30.88 10.76
CA GLN A 221 0.22 -32.12 11.40
C GLN A 221 1.70 -32.09 11.80
N LEU A 222 2.53 -31.33 11.08
CA LEU A 222 3.95 -31.13 11.42
C LEU A 222 4.17 -30.44 12.79
N ILE A 223 3.17 -29.71 13.30
CA ILE A 223 3.22 -29.05 14.62
C ILE A 223 2.68 -29.98 15.73
N SER A 224 1.94 -31.03 15.38
CA SER A 224 1.21 -31.89 16.32
C SER A 224 2.03 -32.99 17.00
N ASN A 225 3.18 -33.38 16.45
CA ASN A 225 3.86 -34.63 16.80
C ASN A 225 4.91 -34.51 17.93
N SER A 226 4.72 -33.63 18.90
CA SER A 226 5.67 -33.40 20.00
C SER A 226 5.05 -33.34 21.40
N LYS A 227 4.24 -34.35 21.79
CA LYS A 227 4.03 -34.74 23.21
C LYS A 227 3.33 -36.10 23.39
N SER A 228 4.08 -37.07 23.91
CA SER A 228 3.57 -38.25 24.63
C SER A 228 4.37 -38.40 25.93
N GLY A 229 3.72 -38.29 27.10
CA GLY A 229 4.47 -38.19 28.38
C GLY A 229 3.64 -37.92 29.64
N HIS A 230 2.99 -38.96 30.14
CA HIS A 230 2.65 -39.23 31.56
C HIS A 230 2.41 -38.11 32.61
N LYS A 231 1.12 -37.96 32.96
CA LYS A 231 0.53 -38.06 34.32
C LYS A 231 1.03 -37.24 35.54
N THR A 232 0.02 -36.58 36.16
CA THR A 232 -0.30 -36.44 37.61
C THR A 232 0.29 -35.34 38.52
N ASN A 233 -0.66 -34.56 39.09
CA ASN A 233 -0.77 -34.03 40.46
C ASN A 233 -0.09 -32.72 40.95
N ARG A 234 -0.97 -31.72 41.12
CA ARG A 234 -1.09 -30.72 42.22
C ARG A 234 -0.23 -29.42 42.19
N PRO A 235 -0.68 -28.34 42.88
CA PRO A 235 -0.39 -26.96 42.45
C PRO A 235 0.05 -25.96 43.56
N MET A 236 0.13 -24.67 43.18
CA MET A 236 0.15 -23.42 43.97
C MET A 236 1.49 -22.70 44.19
N LYS A 237 1.37 -21.35 44.27
CA LYS A 237 2.35 -20.30 44.63
C LYS A 237 3.47 -19.95 43.62
N LEU A 238 4.05 -18.73 43.59
CA LEU A 238 3.60 -17.38 44.03
C LEU A 238 4.65 -16.28 43.63
N GLU A 239 4.20 -15.17 43.02
CA GLU A 239 4.85 -13.82 42.93
C GLU A 239 6.21 -13.61 42.19
N THR A 240 6.45 -12.32 41.90
CA THR A 240 7.73 -11.59 41.66
C THR A 240 8.56 -11.83 40.38
N ASP A 241 8.37 -10.92 39.43
CA ASP A 241 9.35 -9.96 38.82
C ASP A 241 10.86 -10.32 38.72
N GLY A 242 11.52 -9.94 37.61
CA GLY A 242 12.95 -10.24 37.38
C GLY A 242 13.47 -10.07 35.94
N SER A 243 13.68 -8.81 35.54
CA SER A 243 14.25 -8.28 34.29
C SER A 243 15.57 -8.90 33.73
N LEU A 244 15.89 -8.57 32.47
CA LEU A 244 17.20 -8.54 31.75
C LEU A 244 17.77 -9.76 30.96
N ASP A 245 17.70 -9.62 29.62
CA ASP A 245 18.85 -9.53 28.66
C ASP A 245 19.46 -10.76 27.90
N LEU A 246 20.05 -10.41 26.74
CA LEU A 246 21.27 -10.96 26.06
C LEU A 246 21.26 -12.20 25.11
N LYS A 247 21.26 -11.88 23.79
CA LYS A 247 22.14 -12.38 22.69
C LYS A 247 22.23 -13.88 22.24
N LYS A 248 21.96 -14.04 20.93
CA LYS A 248 22.87 -14.56 19.85
C LYS A 248 23.27 -16.05 19.78
N GLY A 249 23.18 -16.62 18.56
CA GLY A 249 23.70 -17.95 18.14
C GLY A 249 22.59 -18.83 17.57
N SER A 250 22.62 -19.44 16.38
CA SER A 250 23.66 -19.78 15.38
C SER A 250 24.49 -21.06 15.64
N ALA A 251 23.90 -22.21 15.28
CA ALA A 251 24.48 -23.52 14.92
C ALA A 251 23.38 -24.26 14.09
N ILE A 252 23.60 -25.01 13.00
CA ILE A 252 24.38 -26.27 12.84
C ILE A 252 23.79 -27.35 13.77
N LEU A 253 23.23 -28.48 13.32
CA LEU A 253 23.76 -29.60 12.50
C LEU A 253 22.67 -30.09 11.50
N ASP A 254 22.93 -30.55 10.28
CA ASP A 254 23.64 -31.78 9.80
C ASP A 254 22.81 -33.10 9.92
N ALA A 255 23.07 -34.09 9.06
CA ALA A 255 22.03 -35.00 8.54
C ALA A 255 22.33 -36.52 8.59
N GLY A 256 21.25 -37.32 8.51
CA GLY A 256 21.29 -38.75 8.18
C GLY A 256 19.91 -39.43 8.35
N GLY A 257 19.47 -40.36 7.48
CA GLY A 257 20.02 -40.74 6.16
C GLY A 257 19.49 -42.09 5.65
N ARG A 258 19.45 -42.26 4.32
CA ARG A 258 19.11 -43.51 3.57
C ARG A 258 17.63 -43.95 3.66
N ASP A 259 17.08 -44.77 2.75
CA ASP A 259 17.68 -45.59 1.67
C ASP A 259 17.08 -45.33 0.27
N SER A 260 17.64 -45.98 -0.77
CA SER A 260 17.18 -45.91 -2.18
C SER A 260 16.98 -47.30 -2.78
N PRO A 261 16.22 -47.42 -3.88
CA PRO A 261 16.63 -48.29 -5.00
C PRO A 261 17.02 -47.52 -6.28
N LYS A 262 17.55 -48.22 -7.29
CA LYS A 262 18.19 -47.64 -8.49
C LYS A 262 17.69 -48.27 -9.80
N THR A 263 17.60 -47.47 -10.87
CA THR A 263 17.76 -47.88 -12.29
C THR A 263 18.29 -46.66 -13.10
N THR A 264 19.61 -46.50 -13.29
CA THR A 264 20.36 -46.85 -14.52
C THR A 264 20.05 -46.03 -15.79
N GLY A 265 20.91 -45.04 -16.10
CA GLY A 265 20.93 -44.28 -17.37
C GLY A 265 21.83 -43.02 -17.25
N PRO A 266 22.91 -42.83 -18.04
CA PRO A 266 23.91 -41.80 -17.75
C PRO A 266 24.04 -40.67 -18.78
N THR A 267 23.93 -39.40 -18.34
CA THR A 267 24.69 -38.27 -18.93
C THR A 267 24.82 -37.08 -17.96
N SER A 268 26.04 -36.56 -17.88
CA SER A 268 26.51 -35.20 -17.55
C SER A 268 25.78 -34.26 -16.55
N ALA A 269 26.60 -33.59 -15.74
CA ALA A 269 26.37 -32.33 -15.02
C ALA A 269 25.20 -32.24 -14.01
N LYS A 270 25.54 -31.88 -12.77
CA LYS A 270 24.56 -31.41 -11.78
C LYS A 270 24.02 -30.05 -12.25
N GLN A 271 22.76 -29.98 -12.65
CA GLN A 271 22.05 -28.71 -12.75
C GLN A 271 21.90 -28.16 -11.33
N TRP A 272 22.44 -26.96 -11.08
CA TRP A 272 22.27 -26.29 -9.79
C TRP A 272 20.86 -25.69 -9.72
N ASP A 273 20.33 -25.58 -8.50
CA ASP A 273 19.02 -25.01 -8.16
C ASP A 273 18.80 -23.67 -8.89
N ASP A 274 18.00 -23.72 -9.96
CA ASP A 274 17.99 -22.76 -11.06
C ASP A 274 17.11 -21.56 -10.67
N TRP A 275 17.74 -20.56 -10.04
CA TRP A 275 17.04 -19.40 -9.49
C TRP A 275 16.67 -18.41 -10.60
N ASP A 276 15.56 -18.70 -11.27
CA ASP A 276 14.99 -17.86 -12.32
C ASP A 276 14.40 -16.56 -11.75
N ILE A 277 14.56 -15.50 -12.54
CA ILE A 277 14.12 -14.13 -12.27
C ILE A 277 13.04 -13.65 -13.24
N VAL A 278 12.63 -14.47 -14.21
CA VAL A 278 11.56 -14.15 -15.16
C VAL A 278 10.27 -13.81 -14.42
N GLY A 279 9.71 -12.63 -14.73
CA GLY A 279 8.50 -12.11 -14.10
C GLY A 279 8.71 -11.37 -12.77
N LEU A 280 9.93 -11.30 -12.23
CA LEU A 280 10.23 -10.46 -11.07
C LEU A 280 10.35 -8.98 -11.47
N PRO A 281 9.85 -8.01 -10.67
CA PRO A 281 9.85 -6.60 -11.04
C PRO A 281 11.26 -6.06 -11.34
N GLY A 282 11.44 -5.44 -12.52
CA GLY A 282 12.72 -4.92 -12.99
C GLY A 282 13.54 -5.92 -13.82
N ALA A 283 13.12 -7.19 -13.94
CA ALA A 283 13.80 -8.18 -14.79
C ALA A 283 13.78 -7.76 -16.27
N GLU A 284 12.76 -7.04 -16.70
CA GLU A 284 12.62 -6.47 -18.03
C GLU A 284 13.69 -5.40 -18.36
N LEU A 285 14.24 -4.73 -17.35
CA LEU A 285 15.25 -3.67 -17.49
C LEU A 285 16.70 -4.18 -17.50
N LEU A 286 16.92 -5.47 -17.17
CA LEU A 286 18.25 -6.07 -17.11
C LEU A 286 18.73 -6.57 -18.48
N SER A 287 19.99 -6.28 -18.83
CA SER A 287 20.68 -6.97 -19.94
C SER A 287 20.92 -8.45 -19.63
N SER A 288 21.19 -9.27 -20.65
CA SER A 288 21.40 -10.72 -20.49
C SER A 288 22.53 -11.08 -19.50
N SER A 289 23.59 -10.27 -19.45
CA SER A 289 24.69 -10.42 -18.48
C SER A 289 24.30 -10.07 -17.05
N GLU A 290 23.38 -9.12 -16.86
CA GLU A 290 22.88 -8.72 -15.54
C GLU A 290 21.82 -9.70 -15.03
N LYS A 291 21.01 -10.26 -15.95
CA LYS A 291 20.11 -11.38 -15.65
C LYS A 291 20.90 -12.57 -15.09
N LEU A 292 21.99 -12.95 -15.77
CA LEU A 292 22.88 -14.01 -15.31
C LEU A 292 23.53 -13.69 -13.95
N LEU A 293 24.01 -12.45 -13.74
CA LEU A 293 24.57 -12.03 -12.45
C LEU A 293 23.54 -12.14 -11.33
N CYS A 294 22.31 -11.69 -11.55
CA CYS A 294 21.20 -11.80 -10.60
C CYS A 294 20.89 -13.26 -10.26
N CYS A 295 20.74 -14.13 -11.27
CA CYS A 295 20.56 -15.58 -11.10
C CYS A 295 21.67 -16.20 -10.23
N GLN A 296 22.94 -15.94 -10.58
CA GLN A 296 24.11 -16.49 -9.88
C GLN A 296 24.25 -16.02 -8.44
N ASN A 297 24.04 -14.71 -8.18
CA ASN A 297 24.24 -14.11 -6.86
C ASN A 297 22.96 -14.19 -5.97
N ARG A 298 21.85 -14.70 -6.51
CA ARG A 298 20.50 -14.64 -5.91
C ARG A 298 20.13 -13.22 -5.47
N LEU A 299 20.24 -12.28 -6.42
CA LEU A 299 19.87 -10.87 -6.25
C LEU A 299 18.58 -10.57 -7.00
N LEU A 300 17.60 -10.00 -6.30
CA LEU A 300 16.34 -9.55 -6.90
C LEU A 300 16.60 -8.43 -7.93
N PRO A 301 16.04 -8.46 -9.15
CA PRO A 301 16.32 -7.45 -10.19
C PRO A 301 16.15 -6.00 -9.73
N SER A 302 15.06 -5.69 -9.01
CA SER A 302 14.83 -4.36 -8.43
C SER A 302 15.86 -3.96 -7.35
N HIS A 303 16.44 -4.92 -6.64
CA HIS A 303 17.52 -4.67 -5.66
C HIS A 303 18.85 -4.42 -6.38
N TYR A 304 19.19 -5.24 -7.38
CA TYR A 304 20.36 -5.02 -8.24
C TYR A 304 20.32 -3.63 -8.91
N LEU A 305 19.18 -3.24 -9.49
CA LEU A 305 19.01 -1.93 -10.13
C LEU A 305 19.24 -0.76 -9.16
N ARG A 306 18.77 -0.88 -7.91
CA ARG A 306 19.03 0.12 -6.86
C ARG A 306 20.51 0.14 -6.44
N MET A 307 21.16 -1.02 -6.35
CA MET A 307 22.61 -1.08 -6.07
C MET A 307 23.41 -0.42 -7.19
N GLN A 308 23.10 -0.71 -8.45
CA GLN A 308 23.71 -0.09 -9.63
C GLN A 308 23.51 1.45 -9.63
N GLU A 309 22.29 1.93 -9.38
CA GLU A 309 21.97 3.36 -9.32
C GLU A 309 22.78 4.09 -8.25
N VAL A 310 22.82 3.55 -7.02
CA VAL A 310 23.57 4.14 -5.90
C VAL A 310 25.07 4.09 -6.15
N LEU A 311 25.61 2.97 -6.67
CA LEU A 311 27.01 2.87 -7.06
C LEU A 311 27.39 3.95 -8.08
N MET A 312 26.65 4.06 -9.17
CA MET A 312 26.92 5.08 -10.19
C MET A 312 26.88 6.50 -9.61
N GLN A 313 25.90 6.81 -8.75
CA GLN A 313 25.80 8.13 -8.11
C GLN A 313 26.98 8.44 -7.17
N GLU A 314 27.42 7.49 -6.34
CA GLU A 314 28.55 7.71 -5.42
C GLU A 314 29.91 7.70 -6.12
N MET A 315 30.05 6.92 -7.22
CA MET A 315 31.23 6.97 -8.08
C MET A 315 31.35 8.32 -8.80
N PHE A 316 30.26 8.88 -9.35
CA PHE A 316 30.27 10.23 -9.94
C PHE A 316 30.55 11.35 -8.93
N LYS A 317 30.30 11.12 -7.63
CA LYS A 317 30.70 12.05 -6.55
C LYS A 317 32.17 11.89 -6.12
N GLY A 318 32.86 10.85 -6.57
CA GLY A 318 34.19 10.48 -6.09
C GLY A 318 34.23 9.80 -4.72
N ASN A 319 33.07 9.41 -4.18
CA ASN A 319 32.95 8.77 -2.86
C ASN A 319 33.26 7.26 -2.90
N VAL A 320 33.18 6.65 -4.08
CA VAL A 320 33.52 5.23 -4.32
C VAL A 320 34.56 5.17 -5.42
N VAL A 321 35.79 4.77 -5.06
CA VAL A 321 36.92 4.61 -5.98
C VAL A 321 37.36 3.14 -6.06
N LYS A 322 37.13 2.36 -4.99
CA LYS A 322 37.46 0.94 -4.87
C LYS A 322 36.24 0.12 -4.43
N LYS A 323 36.42 -1.20 -4.36
CA LYS A 323 35.40 -2.16 -3.93
C LYS A 323 35.01 -1.98 -2.46
N GLU A 324 35.99 -1.74 -1.62
CA GLU A 324 35.83 -1.60 -0.17
C GLU A 324 34.96 -0.38 0.19
N ASP A 325 35.06 0.69 -0.61
CA ASP A 325 34.24 1.90 -0.47
C ASP A 325 32.74 1.62 -0.73
N ALA A 326 32.43 0.62 -1.57
CA ALA A 326 31.05 0.21 -1.85
C ALA A 326 30.44 -0.62 -0.72
N HIS A 327 31.25 -1.32 0.09
CA HIS A 327 30.76 -2.23 1.14
C HIS A 327 29.98 -1.48 2.23
N VAL A 328 30.31 -0.22 2.51
CA VAL A 328 29.59 0.60 3.51
C VAL A 328 28.25 1.14 3.02
N LEU A 329 27.99 1.13 1.70
CA LEU A 329 26.74 1.65 1.12
C LEU A 329 25.58 0.65 1.19
N PHE A 330 25.87 -0.66 1.29
CA PHE A 330 24.86 -1.71 1.15
C PHE A 330 24.87 -2.69 2.32
N LYS A 331 23.69 -2.98 2.88
CA LYS A 331 23.49 -4.04 3.88
C LYS A 331 23.37 -5.41 3.21
N VAL A 332 24.38 -5.74 2.41
CA VAL A 332 24.46 -6.92 1.54
C VAL A 332 25.83 -7.59 1.77
N ASP A 333 25.89 -8.89 1.53
CA ASP A 333 27.13 -9.68 1.50
C ASP A 333 28.19 -9.00 0.60
N PRO A 334 29.39 -8.63 1.13
CA PRO A 334 30.44 -7.95 0.37
C PRO A 334 30.80 -8.63 -0.95
N ALA A 335 30.80 -9.96 -1.00
CA ALA A 335 31.11 -10.71 -2.23
C ALA A 335 30.09 -10.44 -3.36
N LYS A 336 28.85 -10.07 -3.01
CA LYS A 336 27.81 -9.66 -3.96
C LYS A 336 27.89 -8.17 -4.29
N VAL A 337 28.36 -7.33 -3.36
CA VAL A 337 28.66 -5.92 -3.66
C VAL A 337 29.79 -5.84 -4.68
N ASP A 338 30.82 -6.67 -4.53
CA ASP A 338 31.95 -6.78 -5.46
C ASP A 338 31.52 -7.16 -6.88
N THR A 339 30.62 -8.14 -7.05
CA THR A 339 30.16 -8.55 -8.38
C THR A 339 29.30 -7.48 -9.07
N VAL A 340 28.48 -6.74 -8.31
CA VAL A 340 27.73 -5.59 -8.84
C VAL A 340 28.69 -4.44 -9.19
N TYR A 341 29.67 -4.12 -8.34
CA TYR A 341 30.70 -3.12 -8.62
C TYR A 341 31.48 -3.45 -9.89
N ASP A 342 31.91 -4.71 -10.08
CA ASP A 342 32.61 -5.15 -11.31
C ASP A 342 31.74 -4.99 -12.56
N MET A 343 30.43 -5.28 -12.45
CA MET A 343 29.48 -5.09 -13.56
C MET A 343 29.29 -3.60 -13.90
N VAL A 344 29.22 -2.72 -12.89
CA VAL A 344 29.12 -1.26 -13.07
C VAL A 344 30.40 -0.69 -13.68
N MET A 345 31.58 -1.06 -13.17
CA MET A 345 32.88 -0.65 -13.72
C MET A 345 33.04 -1.10 -15.17
N LYS A 346 32.65 -2.35 -15.48
CA LYS A 346 32.67 -2.87 -16.86
C LYS A 346 31.72 -2.09 -17.77
N LYS A 347 30.52 -1.72 -17.31
CA LYS A 347 29.60 -0.87 -18.08
C LYS A 347 30.13 0.54 -18.32
N LEU A 348 30.84 1.12 -17.35
CA LEU A 348 31.44 2.45 -17.50
C LEU A 348 32.60 2.43 -18.51
N GLY A 349 33.52 1.48 -18.40
CA GLY A 349 34.63 1.33 -19.35
C GLY A 349 34.18 1.02 -20.78
N ASN A 350 33.10 0.25 -20.96
CA ASN A 350 32.53 -0.07 -22.27
C ASN A 350 31.80 1.11 -22.94
N ASN A 351 31.61 2.26 -22.28
CA ASN A 351 30.90 3.41 -22.86
C ASN A 351 31.83 4.43 -23.56
N GLU A 352 33.16 4.28 -23.50
CA GLU A 352 34.09 5.15 -24.25
C GLU A 352 34.24 4.74 -25.73
N GLU A 353 33.92 3.48 -26.10
CA GLU A 353 33.91 3.03 -27.50
C GLU A 353 32.53 3.20 -28.17
N ALA A 354 32.13 4.46 -28.38
CA ALA A 354 31.05 4.82 -29.30
C ALA A 354 31.55 5.88 -30.28
N PRO A 355 31.61 5.61 -31.61
CA PRO A 355 32.17 6.55 -32.57
C PRO A 355 31.25 7.75 -32.80
N MET A 356 31.84 8.93 -33.00
CA MET A 356 31.14 10.06 -33.62
C MET A 356 30.82 9.73 -35.09
N VAL A 357 29.54 9.82 -35.46
CA VAL A 357 29.03 9.83 -36.84
C VAL A 357 27.87 10.82 -36.89
#